data_AF-A0A5B7BSI1-F1
#
_entry.id   AF-A0A5B7BSI1-F1
#
_cell.length_a   1.000
_cell.length_b   1.000
_cell.length_c   1.000
_cell.angle_alpha   90.00
_cell.angle_beta   90.00
_cell.angle_gamma   90.00
#
_symmetry.space_group_name_H-M   'P 1'
#
loop_
_entity.id
_entity.type
_entity.pdbx_description
1 polymer ?
#
loop_
_entity_poly.entity_id
_entity_poly.type
_entity_poly.pdbx_seq_one_letter_code
_entity_poly.pdbx_strand_id
1 'polypeptide(L)'
;MVVLPCLKSMTWVMENRNSSPANRVAVINLKLQDYSRTASGESEVKFQLSRITLEPMLRSMAYISEQLSTPANRVAVINLKLQDTETTSGESEVKFQVSKDTLGAMLRSMAYIREQLSNVSESQSETPAKKQRK
;
A
#
# COMPACT_ATOMS: atom_id res chain seq x y z
N MET A 1 17.41 13.46 -14.84
CA MET A 1 17.32 12.44 -13.78
C MET A 1 15.85 12.09 -13.65
N VAL A 2 15.43 10.88 -13.99
CA VAL A 2 14.02 10.47 -13.90
C VAL A 2 13.73 10.25 -12.42
N VAL A 3 13.11 11.23 -11.77
CA VAL A 3 12.69 11.11 -10.38
C VAL A 3 11.39 10.33 -10.41
N LEU A 4 11.42 9.09 -9.92
CA LEU A 4 10.19 8.33 -9.74
C LEU A 4 9.46 8.85 -8.50
N PRO A 5 8.13 8.81 -8.49
CA PRO A 5 7.37 9.27 -7.35
C PRO A 5 7.65 8.36 -6.15
N CYS A 6 7.81 8.96 -4.98
CA CYS A 6 8.07 8.25 -3.73
C CYS A 6 6.76 8.03 -2.99
N LEU A 7 6.62 6.90 -2.30
CA LEU A 7 5.47 6.70 -1.42
C LEU A 7 5.50 7.71 -0.28
N LYS A 8 4.48 8.56 -0.20
CA LYS A 8 4.32 9.58 0.84
C LYS A 8 3.50 9.07 2.01
N SER A 9 2.34 8.47 1.71
CA SER A 9 1.47 7.92 2.74
C SER A 9 0.60 6.80 2.18
N MET A 10 0.28 5.84 3.02
CA MET A 10 -0.64 4.75 2.72
C MET A 10 -1.76 4.78 3.75
N THR A 11 -3.00 4.76 3.28
CA THR A 11 -4.20 4.65 4.11
C THR A 11 -5.02 3.46 3.62
N TRP A 12 -5.81 2.86 4.48
CA TRP A 12 -6.64 1.73 4.12
C TRP A 12 -7.97 1.81 4.85
N VAL A 13 -9.02 1.28 4.22
CA VAL A 13 -10.35 1.14 4.82
C VAL A 13 -10.88 -0.24 4.51
N MET A 14 -11.52 -0.86 5.49
CA MET A 14 -12.21 -2.13 5.29
C MET A 14 -13.60 -1.87 4.73
N GLU A 15 -13.85 -2.41 3.55
CA GLU A 15 -15.14 -2.41 2.89
C GLU A 15 -15.75 -3.83 2.96
N ASN A 16 -17.08 -3.94 2.82
CA ASN A 16 -17.79 -5.22 2.95
C ASN A 16 -17.64 -5.91 4.32
N ARG A 17 -17.43 -5.14 5.40
CA ARG A 17 -17.31 -5.65 6.78
C ARG A 17 -18.52 -6.48 7.24
N ASN A 18 -19.70 -6.15 6.74
CA ASN A 18 -20.98 -6.79 7.06
C ASN A 18 -21.26 -8.03 6.19
N SER A 19 -20.44 -8.27 5.17
CA SER A 19 -20.57 -9.40 4.26
C SER A 19 -19.75 -10.60 4.74
N SER A 20 -19.96 -11.77 4.10
CA SER A 20 -19.20 -12.99 4.40
C SER A 20 -17.68 -12.72 4.35
N PRO A 21 -16.88 -13.39 5.19
CA PRO A 21 -15.43 -13.16 5.28
C PRO A 21 -14.69 -13.36 3.95
N ALA A 22 -15.26 -14.15 3.03
CA ALA A 22 -14.75 -14.32 1.67
C ALA A 22 -14.96 -13.08 0.77
N ASN A 23 -15.91 -12.21 1.11
CA ASN A 23 -16.27 -11.01 0.35
C ASN A 23 -15.76 -9.71 1.01
N ARG A 24 -15.02 -9.82 2.12
CA ARG A 24 -14.37 -8.66 2.75
C ARG A 24 -13.20 -8.19 1.90
N VAL A 25 -13.15 -6.89 1.63
CA VAL A 25 -12.09 -6.27 0.83
C VAL A 25 -11.52 -5.08 1.57
N ALA A 26 -10.22 -4.86 1.45
CA ALA A 26 -9.54 -3.70 1.99
C ALA A 26 -9.27 -2.73 0.84
N VAL A 27 -9.91 -1.57 0.85
CA VAL A 27 -9.62 -0.49 -0.08
C VAL A 27 -8.36 0.23 0.44
N ILE A 28 -7.27 0.11 -0.30
CA ILE A 28 -6.01 0.76 -0.02
C ILE A 28 -5.91 2.02 -0.87
N ASN A 29 -5.53 3.11 -0.23
CA ASN A 29 -5.29 4.38 -0.85
C ASN A 29 -3.84 4.81 -0.63
N LEU A 30 -3.05 4.79 -1.71
CA LEU A 30 -1.66 5.19 -1.74
C LEU A 30 -1.53 6.61 -2.28
N LYS A 31 -0.84 7.46 -1.52
CA LYS A 31 -0.41 8.78 -1.98
C LYS A 31 1.07 8.72 -2.31
N LEU A 32 1.38 8.97 -3.56
CA LEU A 32 2.72 9.09 -4.08
C LEU A 32 3.04 10.57 -4.29
N GLN A 33 4.24 10.97 -3.94
CA GLN A 33 4.72 12.32 -4.17
C GLN A 33 5.80 12.31 -5.25
N ASP A 34 5.51 12.98 -6.35
CA ASP A 34 6.46 13.29 -7.38
C ASP A 34 7.26 14.55 -6.99
N TYR A 35 8.55 14.35 -6.72
CA TYR A 35 9.47 15.44 -6.38
C TYR A 35 10.11 16.07 -7.63
N SER A 36 9.78 15.60 -8.85
CA SER A 36 10.35 16.16 -10.09
C SER A 36 9.72 17.50 -10.45
N ARG A 37 8.49 17.76 -10.01
CA ARG A 37 7.71 18.95 -10.39
C ARG A 37 7.52 19.87 -9.19
N THR A 38 7.92 21.13 -9.34
CA THR A 38 7.86 22.20 -8.32
C THR A 38 6.43 22.60 -7.89
N ALA A 39 5.40 22.05 -8.55
CA ALA A 39 4.01 22.17 -8.17
C ALA A 39 3.43 20.76 -7.92
N SER A 40 3.27 20.41 -6.65
CA SER A 40 2.30 19.42 -6.12
C SER A 40 1.93 18.25 -7.05
N GLY A 41 2.92 17.51 -7.54
CA GLY A 41 2.71 16.26 -8.28
C GLY A 41 2.34 15.12 -7.34
N GLU A 42 1.26 15.27 -6.57
CA GLU A 42 0.76 14.20 -5.71
C GLU A 42 -0.16 13.29 -6.54
N SER A 43 0.21 12.03 -6.68
CA SER A 43 -0.62 10.99 -7.31
C SER A 43 -1.31 10.18 -6.23
N GLU A 44 -2.63 10.07 -6.30
CA GLU A 44 -3.41 9.21 -5.41
C GLU A 44 -3.89 7.99 -6.20
N VAL A 45 -3.59 6.79 -5.69
CA VAL A 45 -4.00 5.52 -6.30
C VAL A 45 -4.81 4.75 -5.28
N LYS A 46 -6.06 4.43 -5.65
CA LYS A 46 -6.98 3.61 -4.85
C LYS A 46 -7.13 2.27 -5.51
N PHE A 47 -7.14 1.21 -4.71
CA PHE A 47 -7.36 -0.14 -5.18
C PHE A 47 -7.91 -1.02 -4.06
N GLN A 48 -8.68 -2.02 -4.43
CA GLN A 48 -9.19 -3.03 -3.51
C GLN A 48 -8.23 -4.21 -3.45
N LEU A 49 -7.95 -4.69 -2.24
CA LEU A 49 -7.27 -5.96 -1.99
C LEU A 49 -8.20 -6.89 -1.23
N SER A 50 -8.32 -8.11 -1.74
CA SER A 50 -8.92 -9.23 -1.01
C SER A 50 -7.84 -10.02 -0.25
N ARG A 51 -8.27 -10.89 0.67
CA ARG A 51 -7.39 -11.81 1.39
C ARG A 51 -6.49 -12.61 0.45
N ILE A 52 -7.03 -13.03 -0.70
CA ILE A 52 -6.33 -13.85 -1.69
C ILE A 52 -5.23 -13.04 -2.40
N THR A 53 -5.49 -11.77 -2.70
CA THR A 53 -4.50 -10.88 -3.35
C THR A 53 -3.45 -10.34 -2.37
N LEU A 54 -3.77 -10.27 -1.08
CA LEU A 54 -2.90 -9.69 -0.07
C LEU A 54 -1.74 -10.63 0.33
N GLU A 55 -1.96 -11.94 0.36
CA GLU A 55 -0.91 -12.94 0.61
C GLU A 55 0.28 -12.84 -0.38
N PRO A 56 0.08 -12.91 -1.71
CA PRO A 56 1.18 -12.80 -2.67
C PRO A 56 1.82 -11.41 -2.65
N MET A 57 1.07 -10.36 -2.35
CA MET A 57 1.60 -9.00 -2.24
C MET A 57 2.56 -8.85 -1.06
N LEU A 58 2.19 -9.37 0.12
CA LEU A 58 3.05 -9.43 1.29
C LEU A 58 4.35 -10.17 1.02
N ARG A 59 4.27 -11.33 0.36
CA ARG A 59 5.44 -12.13 -0.01
C ARG A 59 6.37 -11.35 -0.94
N SER A 60 5.81 -10.68 -1.95
CA SER A 60 6.58 -9.89 -2.91
C SER A 60 7.28 -8.71 -2.25
N MET A 61 6.59 -7.99 -1.37
CA MET A 61 7.18 -6.87 -0.62
C MET A 61 8.26 -7.33 0.35
N ALA A 62 8.09 -8.50 0.98
CA ALA A 62 9.07 -9.07 1.90
C ALA A 62 10.34 -9.46 1.14
N TYR A 63 10.18 -10.10 -0.02
CA TYR A 63 11.29 -10.42 -0.91
C TYR A 63 12.06 -9.17 -1.35
N ILE A 64 11.35 -8.10 -1.73
CA ILE A 64 12.00 -6.84 -2.10
C ILE A 64 12.72 -6.23 -0.89
N SER A 65 12.16 -6.33 0.31
CA SER A 65 12.80 -5.82 1.54
C SER A 65 14.10 -6.55 1.87
N GLU A 66 14.15 -7.85 1.58
CA GLU A 66 15.35 -8.66 1.72
C GLU A 66 16.40 -8.27 0.67
N GLN A 67 15.97 -8.05 -0.58
CA GLN A 67 16.85 -7.53 -1.63
C GLN A 67 17.40 -6.14 -1.30
N LEU A 68 16.61 -5.27 -0.65
CA LEU A 68 17.05 -3.98 -0.12
C LEU A 68 17.91 -4.08 1.15
N SER A 69 17.96 -5.25 1.79
CA SER A 69 18.87 -5.45 2.91
C SER A 69 20.33 -5.62 2.43
N THR A 70 20.56 -5.78 1.12
CA THR A 70 21.91 -5.68 0.56
C THR A 70 22.43 -4.25 0.70
N PRO A 71 23.66 -4.05 1.21
CA PRO A 71 24.20 -2.72 1.53
C PRO A 71 24.32 -1.77 0.32
N ALA A 72 24.22 -2.30 -0.91
CA ALA A 72 24.24 -1.52 -2.14
C ALA A 72 22.88 -0.91 -2.52
N ASN A 73 21.74 -1.45 -2.04
CA ASN A 73 20.40 -1.02 -2.47
C ASN A 73 19.66 -0.28 -1.34
N ARG A 74 19.73 1.06 -1.35
CA ARG A 74 19.03 1.91 -0.37
C ARG A 74 17.56 2.17 -0.71
N VAL A 75 17.18 1.98 -1.96
CA VAL A 75 15.83 2.27 -2.49
C VAL A 75 15.44 1.20 -3.52
N ALA A 76 14.20 0.71 -3.44
CA ALA A 76 13.61 -0.19 -4.45
C ALA A 76 12.64 0.58 -5.32
N VAL A 77 12.64 0.24 -6.60
CA VAL A 77 11.55 0.60 -7.51
C VAL A 77 10.51 -0.51 -7.47
N ILE A 78 9.33 -0.20 -6.96
CA ILE A 78 8.18 -1.09 -6.96
C ILE A 78 7.37 -0.79 -8.22
N ASN A 79 7.10 -1.84 -9.00
CA ASN A 79 6.08 -1.78 -10.04
C ASN A 79 4.86 -2.57 -9.57
N LEU A 80 3.80 -1.87 -9.21
CA LEU A 80 2.58 -2.48 -8.71
C LEU A 80 1.53 -2.45 -9.82
N LYS A 81 1.18 -3.64 -10.31
CA LYS A 81 0.07 -3.82 -11.24
C LYS A 81 -1.17 -4.27 -10.47
N LEU A 82 -2.21 -3.48 -10.56
CA LEU A 82 -3.49 -3.73 -9.91
C LEU A 82 -4.53 -3.95 -11.00
N GLN A 83 -5.23 -5.08 -10.94
CA GLN A 83 -6.44 -5.27 -11.73
C GLN A 83 -7.58 -4.63 -10.94
N ASP A 84 -8.10 -3.53 -11.46
CA ASP A 84 -9.27 -2.87 -10.90
C ASP A 84 -10.50 -3.73 -11.23
N THR A 85 -11.23 -4.17 -10.20
CA THR A 85 -12.41 -5.01 -10.37
C THR A 85 -13.65 -4.24 -10.81
N GLU A 86 -13.64 -2.90 -10.75
CA GLU A 86 -14.82 -2.06 -10.99
C GLU A 86 -14.78 -1.33 -12.35
N THR A 87 -13.61 -1.13 -12.95
CA THR A 87 -13.48 -0.48 -14.26
C THR A 87 -12.92 -1.42 -15.33
N THR A 88 -13.74 -1.74 -16.32
CA THR A 88 -13.49 -2.64 -17.47
C THR A 88 -12.38 -2.18 -18.44
N SER A 89 -11.42 -1.32 -18.04
CA SER A 89 -10.56 -0.60 -19.00
C SER A 89 -9.08 -0.40 -18.65
N GLY A 90 -8.50 -1.05 -17.63
CA GLY A 90 -7.04 -1.03 -17.57
C GLY A 90 -6.42 -1.49 -16.27
N GLU A 91 -5.45 -2.39 -16.38
CA GLU A 91 -4.50 -2.67 -15.32
C GLU A 91 -3.88 -1.33 -14.84
N SER A 92 -4.12 -0.96 -13.58
CA SER A 92 -3.46 0.19 -12.97
C SER A 92 -2.03 -0.21 -12.63
N GLU A 93 -1.09 0.16 -13.50
CA GLU A 93 0.34 0.02 -13.24
C GLU A 93 0.88 1.28 -12.56
N VAL A 94 1.38 1.14 -11.33
CA VAL A 94 2.01 2.24 -10.59
C VAL A 94 3.45 1.90 -10.24
N LYS A 95 4.38 2.74 -10.71
CA LYS A 95 5.81 2.64 -10.43
C LYS A 95 6.20 3.69 -9.42
N PHE A 96 6.67 3.25 -8.26
CA PHE A 96 7.08 4.15 -7.19
C PHE A 96 8.34 3.65 -6.50
N GLN A 97 9.10 4.58 -5.93
CA GLN A 97 10.24 4.25 -5.11
C GLN A 97 9.86 4.15 -3.63
N VAL A 98 10.45 3.16 -2.96
CA VAL A 98 10.36 2.98 -1.50
C VAL A 98 11.75 2.75 -0.93
N SER A 99 12.02 3.32 0.24
CA SER A 99 13.20 2.99 1.02
C SER A 99 12.99 1.70 1.81
N LYS A 100 14.09 1.15 2.35
CA LYS A 100 14.04 0.01 3.26
C LYS A 100 13.07 0.25 4.43
N ASP A 101 13.13 1.43 5.04
CA ASP A 101 12.27 1.80 6.17
C ASP A 101 10.80 1.88 5.77
N THR A 102 10.49 2.53 4.65
CA THR A 102 9.12 2.65 4.13
C THR A 102 8.56 1.29 3.74
N LEU A 103 9.36 0.43 3.11
CA LEU A 103 8.93 -0.90 2.72
C LEU A 103 8.66 -1.80 3.94
N GLY A 104 9.49 -1.69 4.98
CA GLY A 104 9.25 -2.36 6.27
C GLY A 104 7.95 -1.90 6.94
N ALA A 105 7.65 -0.60 6.88
CA ALA A 105 6.38 -0.07 7.36
C ALA A 105 5.17 -0.59 6.55
N MET A 106 5.27 -0.61 5.22
CA MET A 106 4.24 -1.18 4.34
C MET A 106 3.97 -2.64 4.65
N LEU A 107 5.02 -3.45 4.87
CA LEU A 107 4.88 -4.86 5.22
C LEU A 107 4.11 -5.06 6.51
N ARG A 108 4.39 -4.27 7.55
CA ARG A 108 3.61 -4.33 8.80
C ARG A 108 2.16 -3.92 8.58
N SER A 109 1.90 -2.84 7.84
CA SER A 109 0.53 -2.40 7.53
C SER A 109 -0.23 -3.46 6.72
N MET A 110 0.39 -4.05 5.70
CA MET A 110 -0.20 -5.12 4.90
C MET A 110 -0.49 -6.38 5.73
N ALA A 111 0.42 -6.76 6.63
CA ALA A 111 0.25 -7.92 7.50
C ALA A 111 -0.92 -7.71 8.47
N TYR A 112 -1.06 -6.48 8.97
CA TYR A 112 -2.18 -6.07 9.79
C TYR A 112 -3.51 -6.12 9.02
N ILE A 113 -3.55 -5.60 7.79
CA ILE A 113 -4.75 -5.70 6.92
C ILE A 113 -5.10 -7.18 6.69
N ARG A 114 -4.12 -8.06 6.52
CA ARG A 114 -4.35 -9.50 6.32
C ARG A 114 -4.99 -10.13 7.53
N GLU A 115 -4.48 -9.82 8.72
CA GLU A 115 -5.06 -10.28 9.96
C GLU A 115 -6.49 -9.76 10.11
N GLN A 116 -6.73 -8.49 9.80
CA GLN A 116 -8.06 -7.88 9.85
C GLN A 116 -9.05 -8.48 8.85
N LEU A 117 -8.62 -8.83 7.64
CA LEU A 117 -9.43 -9.57 6.67
C LEU A 117 -9.73 -11.00 7.14
N SER A 118 -8.85 -11.58 7.97
CA SER A 118 -8.99 -12.92 8.52
C SER A 118 -9.75 -12.97 9.85
N ASN A 119 -9.74 -11.89 10.64
CA ASN A 119 -10.38 -11.82 11.96
C ASN A 119 -11.87 -11.46 11.84
N VAL A 120 -12.71 -12.19 12.57
CA VAL A 120 -14.14 -11.92 12.72
C VAL A 120 -14.42 -10.91 13.84
N SER A 121 -13.43 -10.54 14.63
CA SER A 121 -13.59 -9.69 15.82
C SER A 121 -13.14 -8.25 15.61
N GLU A 122 -14.12 -7.36 15.76
CA GLU A 122 -14.05 -5.93 16.02
C GLU A 122 -12.75 -5.48 16.72
N SER A 123 -11.96 -4.61 16.07
CA SER A 123 -11.08 -3.66 16.78
C SER A 123 -10.66 -2.52 15.85
N GLN A 124 -11.05 -1.31 16.27
CA GLN A 124 -10.65 -0.02 15.75
C GLN A 124 -9.15 0.03 15.45
N SER A 125 -8.79 0.35 14.21
CA SER A 125 -7.48 0.94 13.92
C SER A 125 -7.70 2.44 13.85
N GLU A 126 -7.58 3.09 14.99
CA GLU A 126 -7.31 4.52 15.05
C GLU A 126 -6.10 4.80 14.16
N THR A 127 -6.33 5.54 13.08
CA THR A 127 -5.30 6.35 12.46
C THR A 127 -4.68 7.25 13.53
N PRO A 128 -3.36 7.25 13.77
CA PRO A 128 -2.74 8.36 14.48
C PRO A 128 -2.66 9.54 13.50
N ALA A 129 -3.81 10.13 13.20
CA ALA A 129 -3.88 11.43 12.57
C ALA A 129 -3.49 12.46 13.65
N LYS A 130 -2.26 12.99 13.52
CA LYS A 130 -1.83 14.31 14.00
C LYS A 130 -2.51 14.81 15.28
N LYS A 131 -1.78 14.75 16.40
CA LYS A 131 -1.94 15.76 17.47
C LYS A 131 -0.67 16.61 17.54
N GLN A 132 -0.62 17.59 16.65
CA GLN A 132 0.16 18.81 16.82
C GLN A 132 -0.84 19.92 17.18
N ARG A 133 -0.93 20.25 18.47
CA ARG A 133 -1.49 21.48 19.09
C ARG A 133 -1.47 21.19 20.60
N LYS A 134 -0.92 22.03 21.47
CA LYS A 134 -0.62 23.46 21.41
C LYS A 134 0.42 23.73 22.50
#